data_AF-W0GXC9-F1
#
_entry.id   AF-W0GXC9-F1
#
_cell.length_a   1.000
_cell.length_b   1.000
_cell.length_c   1.000
_cell.angle_alpha   90.00
_cell.angle_beta   90.00
_cell.angle_gamma   90.00
#
_symmetry.space_group_name_H-M   'P 1'
#
loop_
_entity.id
_entity.type
_entity.pdbx_description
1 polymer ?
#
loop_
_entity_poly.entity_id
_entity_poly.type
_entity_poly.pdbx_seq_one_letter_code
_entity_poly.pdbx_strand_id
1 'polypeptide(L)'
;MYPEFAAQARQDRDRGAAAEFAEQSSESKEHAGLFRTAAKNFGLLTPIEQHHAETYGVALEALQGKGSAGQADQPIPGKWICKVCSMIYDPAEGDPDSGIAPGTPFEAIPDDWHCPICGARKASFAPYREAELKTA
;
A
#
# COMPACT_ATOMS: atom_id res chain seq x y z
N MET A 1 23.23 2.28 19.48
CA MET A 1 24.49 2.29 18.70
C MET A 1 24.99 3.71 18.42
N TYR A 2 24.63 4.41 17.33
CA TYR A 2 25.23 5.73 17.03
C TYR A 2 25.07 6.83 18.09
N PRO A 3 23.93 6.96 18.80
CA PRO A 3 23.81 7.93 19.88
C PRO A 3 24.81 7.70 21.02
N GLU A 4 25.18 6.44 21.30
CA GLU A 4 26.15 6.09 22.34
C GLU A 4 27.58 6.39 21.88
N PHE A 5 27.92 6.13 20.62
CA PHE A 5 29.21 6.53 20.05
C PHE A 5 29.39 8.05 20.00
N ALA A 6 28.34 8.78 19.64
CA ALA A 6 28.35 10.24 19.71
C ALA A 6 28.55 10.75 21.15
N ALA A 7 27.95 10.08 22.14
CA ALA A 7 28.13 10.42 23.55
C ALA A 7 29.56 10.12 24.04
N GLN A 8 30.14 8.99 23.65
CA GLN A 8 31.52 8.62 24.00
C GLN A 8 32.52 9.59 23.37
N ALA A 9 32.39 9.91 22.08
CA ALA A 9 33.26 10.87 21.41
C ALA A 9 33.25 12.26 22.09
N ARG A 10 32.09 12.69 22.61
CA ARG A 10 32.00 13.92 23.43
C ARG A 10 32.78 13.80 24.75
N GLN A 11 32.72 12.65 25.43
CA GLN A 11 33.50 12.41 26.65
C GLN A 11 35.01 12.46 26.35
N ASP A 12 35.41 11.90 25.21
CA ASP A 12 36.80 11.87 24.74
C ASP A 12 37.26 13.22 24.16
N ARG A 13 36.37 14.22 24.13
CA ARG A 13 36.57 15.56 23.55
C ARG A 13 36.87 15.56 22.05
N ASP A 14 36.54 14.46 21.35
CA ASP A 14 36.60 14.38 19.90
C ASP A 14 35.32 14.94 19.28
N ARG A 15 35.34 16.24 18.97
CA ARG A 15 34.20 16.92 18.37
C ARG A 15 33.93 16.51 16.92
N GLY A 16 34.95 16.06 16.19
CA GLY A 16 34.81 15.62 14.80
C GLY A 16 34.02 14.32 14.76
N ALA A 17 34.47 13.31 15.50
CA ALA A 17 33.79 12.03 15.60
C ALA A 17 32.35 12.18 16.16
N ALA A 18 32.16 13.05 17.16
CA ALA A 18 30.83 13.30 17.70
C ALA A 18 29.84 13.91 16.68
N ALA A 19 30.33 14.72 15.74
CA ALA A 19 29.51 15.28 14.66
C ALA A 19 29.16 14.22 13.61
N GLU A 20 30.15 13.43 13.17
CA GLU A 20 29.95 12.35 12.20
C GLU A 20 28.94 11.30 12.72
N PHE A 21 29.05 10.87 13.98
CA PHE A 21 28.08 9.92 14.53
C PHE A 21 26.67 10.49 14.66
N ALA A 22 26.54 11.80 14.89
CA ALA A 22 25.24 12.46 14.90
C ALA A 22 24.63 12.51 13.49
N GLU A 23 25.44 12.79 12.47
CA GLU A 23 25.05 12.77 11.06
C GLU A 23 24.62 11.36 10.61
N GLN A 24 25.46 10.34 10.87
CA GLN A 24 25.12 8.94 10.57
C GLN A 24 23.85 8.48 11.28
N SER A 25 23.60 8.96 12.52
CA SER A 25 22.34 8.69 13.20
C SER A 25 21.14 9.35 12.52
N SER A 26 21.31 10.50 11.89
CA SER A 26 20.25 11.19 11.13
C SER A 26 19.96 10.44 9.83
N GLU A 27 21.00 10.15 9.04
CA GLU A 27 20.90 9.38 7.80
C GLU A 27 20.28 8.00 8.03
N SER A 28 20.69 7.30 9.08
CA SER A 28 20.13 6.00 9.43
C SER A 28 18.62 6.08 9.73
N LYS A 29 18.14 7.16 10.36
CA LYS A 29 16.70 7.37 10.60
C LYS A 29 15.94 7.62 9.30
N GLU A 30 16.52 8.39 8.39
CA GLU A 30 15.97 8.63 7.05
C GLU A 30 15.86 7.33 6.25
N HIS A 31 16.96 6.55 6.16
CA HIS A 31 16.96 5.24 5.52
C HIS A 31 15.91 4.30 6.12
N ALA A 32 15.82 4.27 7.45
CA ALA A 32 14.80 3.46 8.12
C ALA A 32 13.38 3.92 7.76
N GLY A 33 13.15 5.22 7.53
CA GLY A 33 11.90 5.76 7.00
C GLY A 33 11.59 5.22 5.61
N LEU A 34 12.54 5.31 4.68
CA LEU A 34 12.40 4.80 3.32
C LEU A 34 12.09 3.30 3.30
N PHE A 35 12.77 2.50 4.12
CA PHE A 35 12.50 1.06 4.20
C PHE A 35 11.10 0.74 4.73
N ARG A 36 10.60 1.49 5.71
CA ARG A 36 9.23 1.31 6.21
C ARG A 36 8.19 1.62 5.14
N THR A 37 8.34 2.74 4.42
CA THR A 37 7.46 3.08 3.29
C THR A 37 7.52 2.05 2.18
N ALA A 38 8.72 1.58 1.82
CA ALA A 38 8.89 0.53 0.82
C ALA A 38 8.17 -0.76 1.25
N ALA A 39 8.37 -1.23 2.49
CA ALA A 39 7.72 -2.42 3.00
C ALA A 39 6.18 -2.34 2.95
N LYS A 40 5.61 -1.18 3.27
CA LYS A 40 4.17 -0.94 3.15
C LYS A 40 3.69 -0.98 1.69
N ASN A 41 4.40 -0.29 0.79
CA ASN A 41 4.07 -0.29 -0.64
C ASN A 41 4.12 -1.70 -1.24
N PHE A 42 5.10 -2.53 -0.84
CA PHE A 42 5.13 -3.93 -1.22
C PHE A 42 3.96 -4.72 -0.60
N GLY A 43 3.56 -4.43 0.63
CA GLY A 43 2.39 -5.04 1.26
C GLY A 43 1.07 -4.78 0.51
N LEU A 44 0.94 -3.60 -0.11
CA LEU A 44 -0.21 -3.27 -0.96
C LEU A 44 -0.26 -4.07 -2.27
N LEU A 45 0.82 -4.74 -2.68
CA LEU A 45 0.83 -5.59 -3.88
C LEU A 45 0.16 -6.94 -3.62
N THR A 46 0.16 -7.46 -2.40
CA THR A 46 -0.42 -8.78 -2.11
C THR A 46 -1.92 -8.86 -2.45
N PRO A 47 -2.79 -7.90 -2.06
CA PRO A 47 -4.20 -7.92 -2.48
C PRO A 47 -4.38 -7.77 -4.00
N ILE A 48 -3.47 -7.05 -4.67
CA ILE A 48 -3.49 -6.88 -6.13
C ILE A 48 -3.22 -8.22 -6.82
N GLU A 49 -2.14 -8.90 -6.41
CA GLU A 49 -1.75 -10.20 -6.93
C GLU A 49 -2.85 -11.24 -6.68
N GLN A 50 -3.44 -11.24 -5.49
CA GLN A 50 -4.56 -12.10 -5.15
C GLN A 50 -5.78 -11.85 -6.06
N HIS A 51 -6.17 -10.58 -6.24
CA HIS A 51 -7.28 -10.22 -7.15
C HIS A 51 -7.03 -10.71 -8.58
N HIS A 52 -5.81 -10.55 -9.09
CA HIS A 52 -5.46 -11.05 -10.43
C HIS A 52 -5.49 -12.58 -10.49
N ALA A 53 -4.93 -13.26 -9.49
CA ALA A 53 -4.92 -14.73 -9.41
C ALA A 53 -6.34 -15.31 -9.40
N GLU A 54 -7.24 -14.73 -8.60
CA GLU A 54 -8.66 -15.12 -8.53
C GLU A 54 -9.39 -14.87 -9.86
N THR A 55 -9.16 -13.70 -10.46
CA THR A 55 -9.73 -13.35 -11.77
C THR A 55 -9.31 -14.34 -12.86
N TYR A 56 -8.02 -14.70 -12.89
CA TYR A 56 -7.53 -15.72 -13.82
C TYR A 56 -8.10 -17.11 -13.52
N GLY A 57 -8.26 -17.46 -12.24
CA GLY A 57 -8.90 -18.71 -11.82
C GLY A 57 -10.31 -18.83 -12.39
N VAL A 58 -11.15 -17.81 -12.21
CA VAL A 58 -12.51 -17.74 -12.76
C VAL A 58 -12.50 -17.81 -14.29
N ALA A 59 -11.59 -17.08 -14.95
CA ALA A 59 -11.46 -17.11 -16.40
C ALA A 59 -11.10 -18.51 -16.93
N LEU A 60 -10.21 -19.23 -16.25
CA LEU A 60 -9.85 -20.60 -16.60
C LEU A 60 -11.03 -21.57 -16.46
N GLU A 61 -11.84 -21.43 -15.40
CA GLU A 61 -13.04 -22.26 -15.24
C GLU A 61 -14.09 -21.99 -16.32
N ALA A 62 -14.26 -20.73 -16.72
CA ALA A 62 -15.14 -20.37 -17.83
C ALA A 62 -14.66 -20.99 -19.16
N LEU A 63 -13.35 -20.96 -19.43
CA LEU A 63 -12.77 -21.62 -20.61
C LEU A 63 -12.95 -23.14 -20.60
N GLN A 64 -13.09 -23.75 -19.42
CA GLN A 64 -13.43 -25.17 -19.25
C GLN A 64 -14.94 -25.45 -19.42
N GLY A 65 -15.75 -24.44 -19.76
CA GLY A 65 -17.19 -24.59 -19.99
C GLY A 65 -18.01 -24.68 -18.70
N LYS A 66 -17.45 -24.33 -17.55
CA LYS A 66 -18.16 -24.39 -16.25
C LYS A 66 -19.12 -23.21 -16.02
N GLY A 67 -19.13 -22.21 -16.91
CA GLY A 67 -19.93 -20.99 -16.80
C GLY A 67 -19.31 -19.86 -17.63
N SER A 68 -19.68 -18.61 -17.34
CA SER A 68 -19.07 -17.42 -17.94
C SER A 68 -18.30 -16.61 -16.89
N ALA A 69 -17.11 -16.11 -17.24
CA ALA A 69 -16.33 -15.26 -16.36
C ALA A 69 -17.02 -13.90 -16.17
N GLY A 70 -17.15 -13.46 -14.93
CA GLY A 70 -17.75 -12.17 -14.59
C GLY A 70 -17.26 -11.63 -13.25
N GLN A 71 -17.92 -10.57 -12.80
CA GLN A 71 -17.71 -9.97 -11.48
C GLN A 71 -18.98 -10.13 -10.65
N ALA A 72 -18.83 -10.17 -9.32
CA ALA A 72 -19.96 -10.18 -8.39
C ALA A 72 -20.93 -9.01 -8.66
N ASP A 73 -22.23 -9.29 -8.59
CA ASP A 73 -23.29 -8.30 -8.87
C ASP A 73 -23.30 -7.14 -7.88
N GLN A 74 -22.85 -7.42 -6.65
CA GLN A 74 -22.70 -6.43 -5.60
C GLN A 74 -21.23 -6.19 -5.28
N PRO A 75 -20.82 -4.93 -5.05
CA PRO A 75 -19.48 -4.64 -4.61
C PRO A 75 -19.27 -5.05 -3.14
N ILE A 76 -18.01 -5.28 -2.79
CA ILE A 76 -17.61 -5.45 -1.39
C ILE A 76 -17.81 -4.11 -0.66
N PRO A 77 -18.61 -4.07 0.42
CA PRO A 77 -18.96 -2.80 1.08
C PRO A 77 -17.73 -2.00 1.51
N GLY A 78 -17.68 -0.73 1.09
CA GLY A 78 -16.64 0.23 1.47
C GLY A 78 -15.27 0.02 0.79
N LYS A 79 -15.05 -1.08 0.06
CA LYS A 79 -13.80 -1.32 -0.66
C LYS A 79 -13.84 -0.75 -2.07
N TRP A 80 -12.74 -0.19 -2.50
CA TRP A 80 -12.61 0.47 -3.81
C TRP A 80 -11.37 0.00 -4.53
N ILE A 81 -11.45 -0.20 -5.84
CA ILE A 81 -10.34 -0.66 -6.68
C ILE A 81 -9.92 0.42 -7.66
N CYS A 82 -8.60 0.65 -7.75
CA CYS A 82 -8.01 1.51 -8.75
C CYS A 82 -8.15 0.85 -10.14
N LYS A 83 -8.85 1.50 -11.07
CA LYS A 83 -9.03 0.97 -12.43
C LYS A 83 -7.74 0.95 -13.27
N VAL A 84 -6.66 1.58 -12.78
CA VAL A 84 -5.36 1.68 -13.49
C VAL A 84 -4.42 0.54 -13.11
N CYS A 85 -4.29 0.25 -11.81
CA CYS A 85 -3.30 -0.72 -11.30
C CYS A 85 -3.89 -1.79 -10.38
N SER A 86 -5.21 -1.86 -10.23
CA SER A 86 -5.93 -2.81 -9.39
C SER A 86 -5.66 -2.73 -7.87
N MET A 87 -5.00 -1.67 -7.38
CA MET A 87 -4.86 -1.44 -5.93
C MET A 87 -6.24 -1.35 -5.27
N ILE A 88 -6.44 -2.10 -4.19
CA ILE A 88 -7.69 -2.12 -3.43
C ILE A 88 -7.51 -1.24 -2.19
N TYR A 89 -8.27 -0.16 -2.10
CA TYR A 89 -8.45 0.60 -0.88
C TYR A 89 -9.39 -0.16 0.06
N ASP A 90 -8.90 -0.45 1.26
CA ASP A 90 -9.69 -0.98 2.37
C ASP A 90 -9.78 0.08 3.47
N PRO A 91 -10.99 0.55 3.83
CA PRO A 91 -11.16 1.46 4.96
C PRO A 91 -10.51 0.94 6.24
N ALA A 92 -10.48 -0.37 6.48
CA ALA A 92 -9.85 -0.94 7.68
C ALA A 92 -8.35 -0.63 7.77
N GLU A 93 -7.67 -0.53 6.63
CA GLU A 93 -6.24 -0.22 6.53
C GLU A 93 -5.99 1.30 6.35
N GLY A 94 -6.88 1.98 5.62
CA GLY A 94 -6.70 3.36 5.21
C GLY A 94 -5.50 3.53 4.25
N ASP A 95 -4.89 4.72 4.29
CA ASP A 95 -3.58 4.98 3.69
C ASP A 95 -2.77 5.96 4.57
N PRO A 96 -2.21 5.50 5.70
CA PRO A 96 -1.52 6.37 6.65
C PRO A 96 -0.33 7.17 6.10
N ASP A 97 0.31 6.68 5.03
CA ASP A 97 1.53 7.30 4.48
C ASP A 97 1.16 8.52 3.65
N SER A 98 -0.04 8.51 3.06
CA SER A 98 -0.67 9.67 2.42
C SER A 98 -1.57 10.47 3.36
N GLY A 99 -1.55 10.17 4.67
CA GLY A 99 -2.32 10.89 5.68
C GLY A 99 -3.77 10.43 5.87
N ILE A 100 -4.17 9.29 5.30
CA ILE A 100 -5.52 8.72 5.45
C ILE A 100 -5.52 7.69 6.57
N ALA A 101 -6.15 8.01 7.70
CA ALA A 101 -6.16 7.11 8.86
C ALA A 101 -6.94 5.81 8.60
N PRO A 102 -6.59 4.69 9.27
CA PRO A 102 -7.42 3.50 9.29
C PRO A 102 -8.83 3.81 9.82
N GLY A 103 -9.84 3.15 9.26
CA GLY A 103 -11.26 3.40 9.48
C GLY A 103 -11.86 4.50 8.61
N THR A 104 -11.08 5.18 7.75
CA THR A 104 -11.60 6.25 6.89
C THR A 104 -12.41 5.66 5.73
N PRO A 105 -13.71 5.98 5.57
CA PRO A 105 -14.45 5.56 4.38
C PRO A 105 -13.90 6.26 3.14
N PHE A 106 -13.92 5.58 1.99
CA PHE A 106 -13.35 6.12 0.74
C PHE A 106 -13.95 7.47 0.33
N GLU A 107 -15.23 7.65 0.62
CA GLU A 107 -15.99 8.86 0.35
C GLU A 107 -15.47 10.07 1.14
N ALA A 108 -14.87 9.84 2.32
CA ALA A 108 -14.30 10.89 3.17
C ALA A 108 -12.85 11.24 2.80
N ILE A 109 -12.22 10.50 1.88
CA ILE A 109 -10.86 10.81 1.42
C ILE A 109 -10.89 12.12 0.61
N PRO A 110 -9.92 13.03 0.78
CA PRO A 110 -9.77 14.22 -0.06
C PRO A 110 -9.64 13.90 -1.57
N ASP A 111 -10.15 14.77 -2.44
CA ASP A 111 -10.13 14.52 -3.89
C ASP A 111 -8.73 14.68 -4.53
N ASP A 112 -7.80 15.32 -3.83
CA ASP A 112 -6.38 15.42 -4.18
C ASP A 112 -5.56 14.21 -3.72
N TRP A 113 -6.18 13.21 -3.08
CA TRP A 113 -5.52 11.94 -2.82
C TRP A 113 -5.24 11.18 -4.14
N HIS A 114 -4.06 10.58 -4.20
CA HIS A 114 -3.58 9.81 -5.34
C HIS A 114 -3.31 8.37 -4.89
N CYS A 115 -3.58 7.41 -5.77
CA CYS A 115 -3.28 6.01 -5.55
C CYS A 115 -1.79 5.84 -5.16
N PRO A 116 -1.48 5.24 -4.01
CA PRO A 116 -0.10 5.12 -3.52
C PRO A 116 0.78 4.21 -4.39
N ILE A 117 0.17 3.42 -5.28
CA ILE A 117 0.90 2.50 -6.18
C ILE A 117 1.24 3.14 -7.53
N CYS A 118 0.27 3.79 -8.18
CA CYS A 118 0.44 4.27 -9.56
C CYS A 118 0.26 5.78 -9.73
N GLY A 119 -0.08 6.52 -8.67
CA GLY A 119 -0.29 7.96 -8.73
C GLY A 119 -1.57 8.39 -9.48
N ALA A 120 -2.48 7.47 -9.81
CA ALA A 120 -3.78 7.82 -10.38
C ALA A 120 -4.63 8.60 -9.37
N ARG A 121 -5.44 9.56 -9.85
CA ARG A 121 -6.35 10.35 -8.98
C ARG A 121 -7.45 9.47 -8.36
N LYS A 122 -8.00 9.90 -7.22
CA LYS A 122 -9.17 9.27 -6.56
C LYS A 122 -10.31 8.92 -7.52
N ALA A 123 -10.59 9.78 -8.50
CA ALA A 123 -11.63 9.56 -9.52
C ALA A 123 -11.41 8.31 -10.43
N SER A 124 -10.21 7.74 -10.43
CA SER A 124 -9.89 6.50 -11.15
C SER A 124 -10.31 5.24 -10.40
N PHE A 125 -10.88 5.35 -9.21
CA PHE A 125 -11.37 4.20 -8.44
C PHE A 125 -12.83 3.86 -8.77
N ALA A 126 -13.19 2.61 -8.56
CA ALA A 126 -14.57 2.11 -8.63
C ALA A 126 -14.85 1.20 -7.43
N PRO A 127 -16.12 0.98 -7.04
CA PRO A 127 -16.45 0.00 -6.01
C PRO A 127 -15.88 -1.38 -6.36
N TYR A 128 -15.16 -1.99 -5.42
CA TYR A 128 -14.47 -3.25 -5.66
C TYR A 128 -15.47 -4.42 -5.77
N ARG A 129 -15.29 -5.26 -6.78
CA ARG A 129 -16.09 -6.48 -7.01
C ARG A 129 -15.13 -7.63 -7.23
N GLU A 130 -15.38 -8.74 -6.55
CA GLU A 130 -14.61 -9.96 -6.72
C GLU A 130 -14.98 -10.66 -8.03
N ALA A 131 -14.04 -11.44 -8.57
CA ALA A 131 -14.31 -12.27 -9.74
C ALA A 131 -15.26 -13.42 -9.35
N GLU A 132 -16.21 -13.73 -10.22
CA GLU A 132 -17.20 -14.78 -9.98
C GLU A 132 -17.47 -15.54 -11.27
N LEU A 133 -17.57 -16.86 -11.18
CA LEU A 133 -18.07 -17.70 -12.26
C LEU A 133 -19.60 -17.59 -12.31
N LYS A 134 -20.13 -16.89 -13.32
CA LYS A 134 -21.56 -16.75 -13.51
C LYS A 134 -22.12 -18.02 -14.13
N THR A 135 -23.24 -18.50 -13.58
CA THR A 135 -24.04 -19.54 -14.22
C THR A 135 -24.61 -19.02 -15.53
N ALA A 136 -24.56 -19.86 -16.57
CA ALA A 136 -25.11 -19.56 -17.89
C ALA A 136 -26.63 -19.39 -17.88
#